data_AF-A0A7X9KZ88-F1
#
_entry.id   AF-A0A7X9KZ88-F1
#
_cell.length_a   1.000
_cell.length_b   1.000
_cell.length_c   1.000
_cell.angle_alpha   90.00
_cell.angle_beta   90.00
_cell.angle_gamma   90.00
#
_symmetry.space_group_name_H-M   'P 1'
#
loop_
_entity.id
_entity.type
_entity.pdbx_description
1 polymer ?
#
loop_
_entity_poly.entity_id
_entity_poly.type
_entity_poly.pdbx_seq_one_letter_code
_entity_poly.pdbx_strand_id
1 'polypeptide(L)'
;MAQSSIRFATAKIKMKQASSVSQNDIARLSEAVTFNEALQVLVDIGFLSGDNRDYDFAVDRYVSNACNLVNKFTTDENLSKAMLLKFDGHNLKVLLKSRLLNIEPDHLYNCGTIAVDKLKHAVANHNYSVLPTKLKHCLQHLEKEIVTNFDPLKIDVEIDKAVYSVIFDFIKNLNNKTITNYFTKQVTFL
;
A
#
# COMPACT_ATOMS: atom_id res chain seq x y z
N MET A 1 13.61 7.98 16.41
CA MET A 1 14.60 6.95 16.74
C MET A 1 13.91 5.60 16.77
N ALA A 2 14.45 4.62 16.04
CA ALA A 2 13.93 3.26 16.04
C ALA A 2 13.99 2.69 17.48
N GLN A 3 12.88 2.11 17.94
CA GLN A 3 12.76 1.61 19.30
C GLN A 3 13.57 0.32 19.46
N SER A 4 14.50 0.25 20.42
CA SER A 4 15.46 -0.88 20.53
C SER A 4 14.86 -2.20 21.03
N SER A 5 13.67 -2.18 21.65
CA SER A 5 13.05 -3.38 22.23
C SER A 5 11.85 -3.86 21.41
N ILE A 6 12.01 -5.01 20.77
CA ILE A 6 10.96 -5.73 20.03
C ILE A 6 9.73 -5.98 20.93
N ARG A 7 9.93 -6.26 22.23
CA ARG A 7 8.82 -6.49 23.19
C ARG A 7 7.97 -5.25 23.42
N PHE A 8 8.59 -4.08 23.43
CA PHE A 8 7.85 -2.83 23.59
C PHE A 8 7.08 -2.49 22.31
N ALA A 9 7.70 -2.70 21.14
CA ALA A 9 7.04 -2.53 19.85
C ALA A 9 5.82 -3.45 19.72
N THR A 10 5.95 -4.73 20.06
CA THR A 10 4.83 -5.69 20.00
C THR A 10 3.72 -5.36 20.99
N ALA A 11 4.04 -4.91 22.21
CA ALA A 11 3.03 -4.47 23.18
C ALA A 11 2.22 -3.26 22.67
N LYS A 12 2.90 -2.25 22.10
CA LYS A 12 2.21 -1.08 21.52
C LYS A 12 1.36 -1.44 20.30
N ILE A 13 1.85 -2.31 19.42
CA ILE A 13 1.08 -2.81 18.27
C ILE A 13 -0.18 -3.54 18.76
N LYS A 14 -0.06 -4.44 19.75
CA LYS A 14 -1.22 -5.14 20.32
C LYS A 14 -2.26 -4.21 20.93
N MET A 15 -1.82 -3.18 21.66
CA MET A 15 -2.73 -2.17 22.22
C MET A 15 -3.47 -1.41 21.12
N LYS A 16 -2.81 -1.11 19.99
CA LYS A 16 -3.45 -0.47 18.83
C LYS A 16 -4.36 -1.41 18.03
N GLN A 17 -4.05 -2.70 18.00
CA GLN A 17 -4.92 -3.71 17.40
C GLN A 17 -6.25 -3.86 18.16
N ALA A 18 -6.25 -3.65 19.47
CA ALA A 18 -7.49 -3.64 20.27
C ALA A 18 -8.47 -2.52 19.88
N SER A 19 -7.97 -1.45 19.25
CA SER A 19 -8.79 -0.35 18.69
C SER A 19 -9.10 -0.51 17.20
N SER A 20 -8.85 -1.68 16.62
CA SER A 20 -9.22 -1.99 15.23
C SER A 20 -10.69 -2.41 15.13
N VAL A 21 -11.28 -2.21 13.95
CA VAL A 21 -12.65 -2.62 13.63
C VAL A 21 -12.83 -4.10 13.93
N SER A 22 -13.77 -4.42 14.81
CA SER A 22 -14.05 -5.80 15.23
C SER A 22 -15.03 -6.49 14.28
N GLN A 23 -15.17 -7.81 14.44
CA GLN A 23 -16.16 -8.56 13.65
C GLN A 23 -17.61 -8.11 13.92
N ASN A 24 -17.91 -7.69 15.16
CA ASN A 24 -19.22 -7.13 15.50
C ASN A 24 -19.44 -5.78 14.82
N ASP A 25 -18.40 -4.96 14.71
CA ASP A 25 -18.49 -3.67 14.02
C ASP A 25 -18.77 -3.86 12.53
N ILE A 26 -18.15 -4.86 11.90
CA ILE A 26 -18.44 -5.24 10.50
C ILE A 26 -19.88 -5.72 10.35
N ALA A 27 -20.39 -6.53 11.28
CA ALA A 27 -21.78 -6.98 11.25
C ALA A 27 -22.76 -5.80 11.35
N ARG A 28 -22.52 -4.87 12.28
CA ARG A 28 -23.30 -3.63 12.42
C ARG A 28 -23.28 -2.78 11.15
N LEU A 29 -22.13 -2.69 10.47
CA LEU A 29 -22.04 -2.00 9.18
C LEU A 29 -22.84 -2.70 8.09
N SER A 30 -22.87 -4.04 8.08
CA SER A 30 -23.65 -4.82 7.10
C SER A 30 -25.16 -4.75 7.32
N GLU A 31 -25.59 -4.47 8.55
CA GLU A 31 -27.01 -4.30 8.91
C GLU A 31 -27.53 -2.88 8.66
N ALA A 32 -26.64 -1.91 8.40
CA ALA A 32 -27.03 -0.54 8.10
C ALA A 32 -27.80 -0.49 6.77
N VAL A 33 -29.00 0.09 6.79
CA VAL A 33 -29.90 0.15 5.63
C VAL A 33 -29.54 1.34 4.74
N THR A 34 -29.01 2.41 5.34
CA THR A 34 -28.63 3.63 4.62
C THR A 34 -27.16 3.99 4.80
N PHE A 35 -26.62 4.74 3.83
CA PHE A 35 -25.26 5.27 3.89
C PHE A 35 -25.02 6.12 5.14
N ASN A 36 -26.02 6.92 5.57
CA ASN A 36 -25.92 7.76 6.76
C ASN A 36 -25.86 6.94 8.06
N GLU A 37 -26.59 5.82 8.13
CA GLU A 37 -26.50 4.88 9.26
C GLU A 37 -25.12 4.23 9.31
N ALA A 38 -24.57 3.81 8.16
CA ALA A 38 -23.22 3.26 8.09
C ALA A 38 -22.16 4.28 8.55
N LEU A 39 -22.28 5.56 8.14
CA LEU A 39 -21.40 6.63 8.61
C LEU A 39 -21.53 6.83 10.13
N GLN A 40 -22.74 6.75 10.69
CA GLN A 40 -22.93 6.87 12.13
C GLN A 40 -22.25 5.72 12.89
N VAL A 41 -22.38 4.49 12.38
CA VAL A 41 -21.67 3.32 12.93
C VAL A 41 -20.15 3.55 12.88
N LEU A 42 -19.61 4.09 11.79
CA LEU A 42 -18.18 4.42 11.69
C LEU A 42 -17.73 5.52 12.67
N VAL A 43 -18.58 6.50 12.96
CA VAL A 43 -18.33 7.50 14.02
C VAL A 43 -18.31 6.83 15.40
N ASP A 44 -19.27 5.93 15.67
CA ASP A 44 -19.37 5.22 16.95
C ASP A 44 -18.16 4.31 17.21
N ILE A 45 -17.61 3.69 16.17
CA ILE A 45 -16.37 2.87 16.24
C ILE A 45 -15.12 3.76 16.43
N GLY A 46 -15.25 5.08 16.26
CA GLY A 46 -14.14 6.03 16.31
C GLY A 46 -13.30 6.04 15.03
N PHE A 47 -13.82 5.49 13.93
CA PHE A 47 -13.20 5.54 12.60
C PHE A 47 -13.37 6.92 11.97
N LEU A 48 -14.58 7.46 12.01
CA LEU A 48 -14.83 8.83 11.59
C LEU A 48 -14.82 9.77 12.80
N SER A 49 -14.41 11.01 12.57
CA SER A 49 -14.59 12.07 13.56
C SER A 49 -16.01 12.62 13.40
N GLY A 50 -16.73 12.87 14.50
CA GLY A 50 -18.11 13.35 14.44
C GLY A 50 -18.31 14.61 13.58
N ASP A 51 -17.28 15.47 13.52
CA ASP A 51 -17.28 16.74 12.77
C ASP A 51 -16.86 16.59 11.29
N ASN A 52 -16.25 15.47 10.90
CA ASN A 52 -15.81 15.22 9.54
C ASN A 52 -16.16 13.79 9.10
N ARG A 53 -17.26 13.67 8.35
CA ARG A 53 -17.76 12.41 7.77
C ARG A 53 -17.16 12.07 6.41
N ASP A 54 -16.09 12.76 6.02
CA ASP A 54 -15.33 12.42 4.82
C ASP A 54 -14.62 11.07 5.02
N TYR A 55 -15.21 10.06 4.38
CA TYR A 55 -14.75 8.68 4.46
C TYR A 55 -13.37 8.51 3.81
N ASP A 56 -13.14 9.13 2.66
CA ASP A 56 -11.90 8.98 1.89
C ASP A 56 -10.73 9.59 2.68
N PHE A 57 -10.94 10.78 3.24
CA PHE A 57 -9.95 11.41 4.12
C PHE A 57 -9.63 10.55 5.36
N ALA A 58 -10.65 9.92 5.95
CA ALA A 58 -10.44 9.06 7.10
C ALA A 58 -9.63 7.80 6.74
N VAL A 59 -9.96 7.14 5.63
CA VAL A 59 -9.21 5.97 5.12
C VAL A 59 -7.74 6.33 4.89
N ASP A 60 -7.46 7.44 4.21
CA ASP A 60 -6.10 7.91 3.95
C ASP A 60 -5.33 8.19 5.25
N ARG A 61 -5.98 8.81 6.23
CA ARG A 61 -5.41 9.05 7.55
C ARG A 61 -5.09 7.74 8.26
N TYR A 62 -5.97 6.74 8.20
CA TYR A 62 -5.77 5.43 8.80
C TYR A 62 -4.57 4.70 8.20
N VAL A 63 -4.49 4.65 6.87
CA VAL A 63 -3.37 4.02 6.16
C VAL A 63 -2.06 4.75 6.47
N SER A 64 -2.06 6.08 6.41
CA SER A 64 -0.88 6.90 6.73
C SER A 64 -0.39 6.68 8.17
N ASN A 65 -1.31 6.62 9.14
CA ASN A 65 -0.97 6.32 10.53
C ASN A 65 -0.39 4.92 10.70
N ALA A 66 -0.94 3.92 10.00
CA ALA A 66 -0.43 2.55 10.03
C ALA A 66 1.00 2.47 9.45
N CYS A 67 1.24 3.12 8.31
CA CYS A 67 2.57 3.14 7.69
C CYS A 67 3.60 3.88 8.58
N ASN A 68 3.20 5.00 9.21
CA ASN A 68 4.03 5.70 10.19
C ASN A 68 4.35 4.84 11.43
N LEU A 69 3.39 4.04 11.88
CA LEU A 69 3.58 3.10 12.98
C LEU A 69 4.63 2.04 12.61
N VAL A 70 4.52 1.43 11.42
CA VAL A 70 5.49 0.47 10.91
C VAL A 70 6.89 1.06 10.89
N ASN A 71 7.05 2.27 10.32
CA ASN A 71 8.35 2.95 10.26
C ASN A 71 8.91 3.32 11.63
N LYS A 72 8.05 3.63 12.61
CA LYS A 72 8.47 4.01 13.96
C LYS A 72 8.96 2.82 14.80
N PHE A 73 8.33 1.66 14.64
CA PHE A 73 8.54 0.50 15.51
C PHE A 73 9.34 -0.63 14.86
N THR A 74 9.64 -0.55 13.57
CA THR A 74 10.55 -1.50 12.92
C THR A 74 11.95 -1.41 13.49
N THR A 75 12.62 -2.56 13.58
CA THR A 75 14.06 -2.65 13.85
C THR A 75 14.88 -2.78 12.58
N ASP A 76 14.24 -3.10 11.44
CA ASP A 76 14.89 -3.31 10.15
C ASP A 76 14.20 -2.48 9.05
N GLU A 77 14.97 -1.59 8.44
CA GLU A 77 14.48 -0.68 7.41
C GLU A 77 14.15 -1.41 6.11
N ASN A 78 14.87 -2.49 5.76
CA ASN A 78 14.60 -3.28 4.56
C ASN A 78 13.29 -4.05 4.69
N LEU A 79 12.97 -4.54 5.90
CA LEU A 79 11.68 -5.17 6.17
C LEU A 79 10.52 -4.17 6.03
N SER A 80 10.68 -2.95 6.52
CA SER A 80 9.67 -1.91 6.34
C SER A 80 9.50 -1.52 4.87
N LYS A 81 10.61 -1.34 4.14
CA LYS A 81 10.55 -1.09 2.69
C LYS A 81 9.83 -2.20 1.95
N ALA A 82 10.12 -3.46 2.26
CA ALA A 82 9.44 -4.62 1.68
C ALA A 82 7.91 -4.60 1.93
N MET A 83 7.48 -4.24 3.14
CA MET A 83 6.05 -4.13 3.48
C MET A 83 5.35 -2.95 2.81
N LEU A 84 6.06 -1.85 2.58
CA LEU A 84 5.51 -0.61 2.00
C LEU A 84 5.55 -0.59 0.47
N LEU A 85 6.40 -1.41 -0.17
CA LEU A 85 6.58 -1.40 -1.64
C LEU A 85 5.29 -1.71 -2.41
N LYS A 86 4.34 -2.42 -1.80
CA LYS A 86 3.02 -2.66 -2.38
C LYS A 86 2.25 -1.36 -2.69
N PHE A 87 2.47 -0.31 -1.89
CA PHE A 87 1.84 1.00 -2.11
C PHE A 87 2.49 1.72 -3.30
N ASP A 88 3.80 1.59 -3.49
CA ASP A 88 4.44 2.10 -4.72
C ASP A 88 3.92 1.36 -5.95
N GLY A 89 3.73 0.03 -5.85
CA GLY A 89 3.11 -0.79 -6.89
C GLY A 89 1.71 -0.32 -7.26
N HIS A 90 0.84 -0.13 -6.27
CA HIS A 90 -0.50 0.42 -6.46
C HIS A 90 -0.45 1.80 -7.13
N ASN A 91 0.36 2.72 -6.59
CA ASN A 91 0.49 4.07 -7.15
C ASN A 91 0.97 4.04 -8.61
N LEU A 92 1.94 3.19 -8.94
CA LEU A 92 2.43 3.05 -10.32
C LEU A 92 1.35 2.54 -11.27
N LYS A 93 0.53 1.56 -10.84
CA LYS A 93 -0.60 1.05 -11.62
C LYS A 93 -1.63 2.14 -11.88
N VAL A 94 -2.05 2.85 -10.82
CA VAL A 94 -3.00 3.96 -10.92
C VAL A 94 -2.45 5.03 -11.86
N LEU A 95 -1.24 5.53 -11.62
CA LEU A 95 -0.64 6.58 -12.43
C LEU A 95 -0.49 6.19 -13.90
N LEU A 96 -0.04 4.96 -14.18
CA LEU A 96 0.14 4.49 -15.54
C LEU A 96 -1.21 4.36 -16.26
N LYS A 97 -2.20 3.73 -15.63
CA LYS A 97 -3.54 3.55 -16.22
C LYS A 97 -4.26 4.88 -16.41
N SER A 98 -4.22 5.77 -15.42
CA SER A 98 -4.83 7.10 -15.51
C SER A 98 -4.21 7.93 -16.65
N ARG A 99 -2.89 7.88 -16.82
CA ARG A 99 -2.20 8.51 -17.96
C ARG A 99 -2.68 7.95 -19.30
N LEU A 100 -2.82 6.63 -19.41
CA LEU A 100 -3.25 5.98 -20.66
C LEU A 100 -4.71 6.23 -21.00
N LEU A 101 -5.54 6.41 -19.97
CA LEU A 101 -6.97 6.73 -20.11
C LEU A 101 -7.25 8.23 -20.17
N ASN A 102 -6.23 9.09 -20.05
CA ASN A 102 -6.36 10.55 -19.95
C ASN A 102 -7.35 11.01 -18.86
N ILE A 103 -7.27 10.39 -17.69
CA ILE A 103 -8.06 10.76 -16.50
C ILE A 103 -7.14 11.16 -15.36
N GLU A 104 -7.68 11.91 -14.40
CA GLU A 104 -6.94 12.21 -13.18
C GLU A 104 -6.73 10.94 -12.33
N PRO A 105 -5.52 10.72 -11.78
CA PRO A 105 -5.27 9.61 -10.89
C PRO A 105 -5.94 9.84 -9.54
N ASP A 106 -6.71 8.84 -9.11
CA ASP A 106 -7.44 8.86 -7.86
C ASP A 106 -6.88 7.78 -6.91
N HIS A 107 -7.03 7.98 -5.59
CA HIS A 107 -6.60 7.04 -4.54
C HIS A 107 -5.10 6.68 -4.57
N LEU A 108 -4.22 7.69 -4.40
CA LEU A 108 -2.78 7.51 -4.28
C LEU A 108 -2.32 7.49 -2.81
N TYR A 109 -1.50 6.51 -2.45
CA TYR A 109 -1.01 6.36 -1.08
C TYR A 109 0.32 7.09 -0.86
N ASN A 110 0.36 8.00 0.11
CA ASN A 110 1.56 8.73 0.51
C ASN A 110 2.52 7.94 1.42
N CYS A 111 2.38 6.62 1.50
CA CYS A 111 3.18 5.79 2.41
C CYS A 111 4.02 4.70 1.75
N GLY A 112 4.24 4.79 0.44
CA GLY A 112 5.22 3.98 -0.28
C GLY A 112 6.67 4.31 0.11
N THR A 113 7.61 3.61 -0.51
CA THR A 113 9.05 3.86 -0.34
C THR A 113 9.52 5.09 -1.12
N ILE A 114 8.74 5.52 -2.13
CA ILE A 114 9.04 6.68 -2.97
C ILE A 114 7.92 7.71 -2.80
N ALA A 115 8.30 8.98 -2.67
CA ALA A 115 7.33 10.07 -2.59
C ALA A 115 6.42 10.10 -3.83
N VAL A 116 5.12 10.29 -3.62
CA VAL A 116 4.11 10.25 -4.70
C VAL A 116 4.41 11.26 -5.80
N ASP A 117 4.89 12.46 -5.47
CA ASP A 117 5.26 13.46 -6.48
C ASP A 117 6.38 12.96 -7.41
N LYS A 118 7.35 12.22 -6.87
CA LYS A 118 8.41 11.61 -7.69
C LYS A 118 7.86 10.52 -8.60
N LEU A 119 6.90 9.74 -8.12
CA LEU A 119 6.22 8.72 -8.95
C LEU A 119 5.41 9.38 -10.07
N LYS A 120 4.66 10.46 -9.76
CA LYS A 120 3.93 11.27 -10.75
C LYS A 120 4.88 11.79 -11.83
N HIS A 121 5.98 12.42 -11.43
CA HIS A 121 6.99 12.91 -12.38
C HIS A 121 7.64 11.79 -13.19
N ALA A 122 7.91 10.64 -12.59
CA ALA A 122 8.51 9.50 -13.29
C ALA A 122 7.60 8.97 -14.39
N VAL A 123 6.30 8.79 -14.10
CA VAL A 123 5.31 8.29 -15.06
C VAL A 123 4.99 9.34 -16.13
N ALA A 124 4.84 10.61 -15.76
CA ALA A 124 4.56 11.68 -16.72
C ALA A 124 5.70 11.90 -17.73
N ASN A 125 6.95 11.83 -17.28
CA ASN A 125 8.13 12.07 -18.12
C ASN A 125 8.73 10.79 -18.72
N HIS A 126 8.09 9.62 -18.55
CA HIS A 126 8.64 8.31 -18.93
C HIS A 126 10.06 8.06 -18.37
N ASN A 127 10.39 8.68 -17.24
CA ASN A 127 11.72 8.61 -16.61
C ASN A 127 11.67 7.83 -15.30
N TYR A 128 11.93 6.53 -15.42
CA TYR A 128 11.86 5.57 -14.33
C TYR A 128 13.17 5.43 -13.53
N SER A 129 14.07 6.42 -13.58
CA SER A 129 15.38 6.34 -12.94
C SER A 129 15.34 6.33 -11.41
N VAL A 130 14.24 6.81 -10.81
CA VAL A 130 14.03 6.80 -9.36
C VAL A 130 13.62 5.42 -8.83
N LEU A 131 13.15 4.53 -9.72
CA LEU A 131 12.63 3.22 -9.33
C LEU A 131 13.76 2.19 -9.17
N PRO A 132 13.56 1.16 -8.33
CA PRO A 132 14.42 -0.02 -8.30
C PRO A 132 14.58 -0.65 -9.68
N THR A 133 15.75 -1.21 -9.98
CA THR A 133 16.13 -1.71 -11.31
C THR A 133 15.07 -2.62 -11.94
N LYS A 134 14.55 -3.60 -11.20
CA LYS A 134 13.53 -4.53 -11.70
C LYS A 134 12.21 -3.83 -12.06
N LEU A 135 11.75 -2.89 -11.22
CA LEU A 135 10.55 -2.08 -11.50
C LEU A 135 10.76 -1.14 -12.69
N LYS A 136 11.93 -0.51 -12.77
CA LYS A 136 12.33 0.33 -13.92
C LYS A 136 12.26 -0.47 -15.22
N HIS A 137 12.87 -1.65 -15.27
CA HIS A 137 12.85 -2.49 -16.46
C HIS A 137 11.44 -2.95 -16.83
N CYS A 138 10.63 -3.32 -15.84
CA CYS A 138 9.22 -3.69 -16.05
C CYS A 138 8.44 -2.54 -16.70
N LEU A 139 8.49 -1.32 -16.16
CA LEU A 139 7.77 -0.19 -16.75
C LEU A 139 8.30 0.17 -18.14
N GLN A 140 9.62 0.18 -18.35
CA GLN A 140 10.18 0.41 -19.69
C GLN A 140 9.73 -0.63 -20.72
N HIS A 141 9.50 -1.88 -20.29
CA HIS A 141 8.94 -2.92 -21.13
C HIS A 141 7.46 -2.68 -21.42
N LEU A 142 6.66 -2.38 -20.39
CA LEU A 142 5.25 -2.05 -20.53
C LEU A 142 5.03 -0.86 -21.48
N GLU A 143 5.83 0.21 -21.38
CA GLU A 143 5.73 1.35 -22.31
C GLU A 143 5.85 0.93 -23.78
N LYS A 144 6.72 -0.05 -24.10
CA LYS A 144 6.89 -0.54 -25.47
C LYS A 144 5.69 -1.37 -25.91
N GLU A 145 5.17 -2.22 -25.02
CA GLU A 145 4.04 -3.09 -25.33
C GLU A 145 2.74 -2.32 -25.52
N ILE A 146 2.51 -1.29 -24.69
CA ILE A 146 1.29 -0.48 -24.71
C ILE A 146 1.09 0.23 -26.06
N VAL A 147 2.17 0.56 -26.78
CA VAL A 147 2.09 1.11 -28.15
C VAL A 147 1.39 0.13 -29.10
N THR A 148 1.59 -1.18 -28.90
CA THR A 148 1.07 -2.22 -29.78
C THR A 148 -0.26 -2.82 -29.31
N ASN A 149 -0.44 -2.99 -27.99
CA ASN A 149 -1.66 -3.53 -27.41
C ASN A 149 -1.79 -3.06 -25.95
N PHE A 150 -2.94 -2.48 -25.62
CA PHE A 150 -3.25 -2.03 -24.27
C PHE A 150 -4.10 -3.08 -23.54
N ASP A 151 -3.53 -3.69 -22.51
CA ASP A 151 -4.24 -4.62 -21.62
C ASP A 151 -4.06 -4.20 -20.15
N PRO A 152 -5.11 -3.63 -19.51
CA PRO A 152 -5.06 -3.20 -18.11
C PRO A 152 -4.72 -4.31 -17.12
N LEU A 153 -5.15 -5.55 -17.39
CA LEU A 153 -4.90 -6.70 -16.51
C LEU A 153 -3.45 -7.12 -16.59
N LYS A 154 -2.88 -7.11 -17.80
CA LYS A 154 -1.45 -7.40 -18.00
C LYS A 154 -0.56 -6.38 -17.28
N ILE A 155 -0.92 -5.10 -17.31
CA ILE A 155 -0.21 -4.05 -16.57
C ILE A 155 -0.18 -4.37 -15.07
N ASP A 156 -1.32 -4.77 -14.49
CA ASP A 156 -1.37 -5.11 -13.06
C ASP A 156 -0.45 -6.26 -12.71
N VAL A 157 -0.55 -7.35 -13.47
CA VAL A 157 0.20 -8.58 -13.24
C VAL A 157 1.72 -8.35 -13.38
N GLU A 158 2.15 -7.63 -14.42
CA GLU A 158 3.58 -7.37 -14.63
C GLU A 158 4.16 -6.45 -13.56
N ILE A 159 3.40 -5.42 -13.13
CA ILE A 159 3.83 -4.56 -12.03
C ILE A 159 3.89 -5.37 -10.72
N ASP A 160 2.90 -6.20 -10.42
CA ASP A 160 2.91 -7.04 -9.20
C ASP A 160 4.12 -7.98 -9.17
N LYS A 161 4.37 -8.71 -10.27
CA LYS A 161 5.57 -9.56 -10.40
C LYS A 161 6.85 -8.77 -10.13
N ALA A 162 6.97 -7.57 -10.70
CA ALA A 162 8.14 -6.73 -10.50
C ALA A 162 8.27 -6.24 -9.05
N VAL A 163 7.17 -5.82 -8.41
CA VAL A 163 7.13 -5.42 -7.00
C VAL A 163 7.59 -6.58 -6.11
N TYR A 164 7.00 -7.77 -6.27
CA TYR A 164 7.39 -8.93 -5.45
C TYR A 164 8.85 -9.35 -5.70
N SER A 165 9.34 -9.23 -6.93
CA SER A 165 10.74 -9.51 -7.23
C SER A 165 11.70 -8.57 -6.49
N VAL A 166 11.34 -7.29 -6.33
CA VAL A 166 12.10 -6.33 -5.51
C VAL A 166 11.94 -6.62 -4.01
N ILE A 167 10.73 -6.98 -3.55
CA ILE A 167 10.49 -7.41 -2.16
C ILE A 167 11.41 -8.58 -1.78
N PHE A 168 11.50 -9.59 -2.65
CA PHE A 168 12.36 -10.75 -2.42
C PHE A 168 13.85 -10.37 -2.35
N ASP A 169 14.31 -9.35 -3.08
CA ASP A 169 15.69 -8.86 -2.97
C ASP A 169 15.95 -8.20 -1.60
N PHE A 170 15.00 -7.42 -1.09
CA PHE A 170 15.14 -6.78 0.23
C PHE A 170 15.16 -7.78 1.38
N ILE A 171 14.32 -8.83 1.31
CA ILE A 171 14.22 -9.81 2.40
C ILE A 171 15.23 -10.95 2.30
N LYS A 172 15.93 -11.12 1.17
CA LYS A 172 16.93 -12.19 0.98
C LYS A 172 18.01 -12.18 2.06
N ASN A 173 18.41 -10.98 2.50
CA ASN A 173 19.47 -10.81 3.49
C ASN A 173 18.99 -10.95 4.95
N LEU A 174 17.67 -11.02 5.19
CA LEU A 174 17.10 -11.12 6.55
C LEU A 174 17.17 -12.54 7.14
N ASN A 175 17.46 -13.56 6.32
CA ASN A 175 17.54 -14.97 6.72
C ASN A 175 16.38 -15.46 7.62
N ASN A 176 15.18 -14.90 7.44
CA ASN A 176 14.01 -15.18 8.29
C ASN A 176 12.93 -15.94 7.53
N LYS A 177 12.79 -17.24 7.83
CA LYS A 177 11.83 -18.14 7.17
C LYS A 177 10.38 -17.68 7.28
N THR A 178 9.98 -17.04 8.37
CA THR A 178 8.60 -16.57 8.57
C THR A 178 8.27 -15.44 7.61
N ILE A 179 9.19 -14.49 7.43
CA ILE A 179 9.01 -13.34 6.53
C ILE A 179 8.99 -13.82 5.08
N THR A 180 9.92 -14.70 4.70
CA THR A 180 9.93 -15.29 3.36
C THR A 180 8.61 -16.01 3.07
N ASN A 181 8.15 -16.87 3.98
CA ASN A 181 6.89 -17.61 3.82
C ASN A 181 5.67 -16.68 3.73
N TYR A 182 5.64 -15.58 4.47
CA TYR A 182 4.58 -14.58 4.40
C TYR A 182 4.43 -14.01 2.98
N PHE A 183 5.53 -13.54 2.38
CA PHE A 183 5.50 -12.98 1.03
C PHE A 183 5.32 -14.06 -0.05
N THR A 184 5.87 -15.26 0.12
CA THR A 184 5.63 -16.38 -0.80
C THR A 184 4.16 -16.73 -0.88
N LYS A 185 3.46 -16.80 0.26
CA LYS A 185 2.02 -17.06 0.27
C LYS A 185 1.23 -15.99 -0.47
N GLN A 186 1.59 -14.71 -0.31
CA GLN A 186 0.92 -13.62 -1.03
C GLN A 186 1.04 -13.76 -2.55
N VAL A 187 2.22 -14.18 -3.05
CA VAL A 187 2.42 -14.43 -4.48
C VAL A 187 1.64 -15.64 -4.99
N THR A 188 1.48 -16.69 -4.17
CA THR A 188 0.70 -17.88 -4.57
C THR A 188 -0.79 -17.57 -4.81
N PHE A 189 -1.31 -16.46 -4.30
CA PHE A 189 -2.68 -16.01 -4.51
C PHE A 189 -2.85 -15.05 -5.70
N LEU A 190 -1.76 -14.67 -6.39
CA LEU A 190 -1.76 -13.88 -7.63
C LEU A 190 -1.76 -14.80 -8.86
#